data_AF-A0A519JZZ4-F1
#
_entry.id   AF-A0A519JZZ4-F1
#
_cell.length_a   1.000
_cell.length_b   1.000
_cell.length_c   1.000
_cell.angle_alpha   90.00
_cell.angle_beta   90.00
_cell.angle_gamma   90.00
#
_symmetry.space_group_name_H-M   'P 1'
#
loop_
_entity.id
_entity.type
_entity.pdbx_description
1 polymer ?
#
loop_
_entity_poly.entity_id
_entity_poly.type
_entity_poly.pdbx_seq_one_letter_code
_entity_poly.pdbx_strand_id
1 'polypeptide(L)'
;MTENNPLFSEFAPVSSKQWKQQIQFELKGADYNETLVWESPEGIKVRPFYHRDEFAPAALSDNEKAFSICQDIFVFDLEKSAHRANDSVKRGAESIRFIVEDETIDVDKLLSGLPLENIAIFFDVDFLSPDFTAKVNKIAKDKNARIYCLVDPVGHLAKDGNWIPKSGDNFADLKSISAASEHIGTISADGSLYQNAGANIVQQIAYTLAHANEYFDKIENINKPMVLQMAVGTNYFFEIAKLRAVRSLYNLIAKEYGITAGCHILATPSKRNKTLYDYNVNMLRTTTECMSAVLGGADTVANLPYDAIYHKSNEFGERISRNQLLILKHESYFDKVLNAAD
;
A
#
# COMPACT_ATOMS: atom_id res chain seq x y z
N MET A 1 -16.25 -9.66 -26.98
CA MET A 1 -15.87 -11.07 -27.19
C MET A 1 -16.49 -11.51 -28.49
N THR A 2 -15.65 -11.72 -29.49
CA THR A 2 -16.02 -12.29 -30.79
C THR A 2 -16.58 -13.70 -30.62
N GLU A 3 -17.62 -13.94 -31.41
CA GLU A 3 -18.34 -15.16 -31.70
C GLU A 3 -17.45 -16.42 -31.77
N ASN A 4 -17.84 -17.45 -31.00
CA ASN A 4 -17.43 -18.87 -31.00
C ASN A 4 -16.92 -19.37 -29.64
N ASN A 5 -17.75 -19.25 -28.61
CA ASN A 5 -17.61 -20.08 -27.42
C ASN A 5 -18.66 -21.21 -27.50
N PRO A 6 -18.27 -22.47 -27.73
CA PRO A 6 -19.21 -23.59 -27.88
C PRO A 6 -19.85 -24.02 -26.55
N LEU A 7 -19.33 -23.52 -25.43
CA LEU A 7 -19.93 -23.74 -24.13
C LEU A 7 -21.20 -22.89 -24.01
N PHE A 8 -22.34 -23.54 -23.81
CA PHE A 8 -23.66 -22.96 -23.60
C PHE A 8 -24.37 -22.35 -24.82
N SER A 9 -23.90 -22.59 -26.05
CA SER A 9 -24.58 -22.12 -27.28
C SER A 9 -25.97 -22.75 -27.49
N GLU A 10 -26.23 -23.89 -26.85
CA GLU A 10 -27.53 -24.58 -26.87
C GLU A 10 -28.57 -23.93 -25.94
N PHE A 11 -28.17 -22.99 -25.08
CA PHE A 11 -29.04 -22.33 -24.12
C PHE A 11 -29.17 -20.83 -24.42
N ALA A 12 -30.36 -20.28 -24.16
CA ALA A 12 -30.55 -18.84 -24.22
C ALA A 12 -29.73 -18.14 -23.11
N PRO A 13 -29.16 -16.95 -23.36
CA PRO A 13 -28.46 -16.19 -22.33
C PRO A 13 -29.44 -15.82 -21.21
N VAL A 14 -28.95 -15.92 -19.97
CA VAL A 14 -29.74 -15.58 -18.77
C VAL A 14 -29.41 -14.15 -18.34
N SER A 15 -30.45 -13.32 -18.20
CA SER A 15 -30.32 -11.93 -17.73
C SER A 15 -30.27 -11.82 -16.21
N SER A 16 -29.80 -10.67 -15.68
CA SER A 16 -29.85 -10.39 -14.23
C SER A 16 -31.28 -10.45 -13.68
N LYS A 17 -32.26 -10.00 -14.48
CA LYS A 17 -33.68 -10.03 -14.13
C LYS A 17 -34.20 -11.45 -13.91
N GLN A 18 -33.84 -12.39 -14.78
CA GLN A 18 -34.23 -13.80 -14.65
C GLN A 18 -33.59 -14.42 -13.41
N TRP A 19 -32.31 -14.15 -13.15
CA TRP A 19 -31.64 -14.57 -11.92
C TRP A 19 -32.34 -14.03 -10.67
N LYS A 20 -32.68 -12.74 -10.66
CA LYS A 20 -33.38 -12.11 -9.53
C LYS A 20 -34.77 -12.71 -9.30
N GLN A 21 -35.50 -13.06 -10.37
CA GLN A 21 -36.79 -13.74 -10.26
C GLN A 21 -36.65 -15.12 -9.62
N GLN A 22 -35.65 -15.90 -10.01
CA GLN A 22 -35.40 -17.20 -9.40
C GLN A 22 -35.02 -17.07 -7.92
N ILE A 23 -34.15 -16.13 -7.56
CA ILE A 23 -33.79 -15.87 -6.16
C ILE A 23 -35.03 -15.49 -5.35
N GLN A 24 -35.89 -14.61 -5.89
CA GLN A 24 -37.12 -14.20 -5.21
C GLN A 24 -38.09 -15.36 -4.99
N PHE A 25 -38.16 -16.31 -5.93
CA PHE A 25 -38.93 -17.55 -5.77
C PHE A 25 -38.36 -18.41 -4.63
N GLU A 26 -37.04 -18.60 -4.58
CA GLU A 26 -36.36 -19.38 -3.54
C GLU A 26 -36.45 -18.75 -2.14
N LEU A 27 -36.57 -17.41 -2.06
CA LEU A 27 -36.76 -16.69 -0.80
C LEU A 27 -38.13 -16.96 -0.14
N LYS A 28 -39.08 -17.62 -0.83
CA LYS A 28 -40.38 -18.05 -0.27
C LYS A 28 -41.13 -16.93 0.47
N GLY A 29 -41.06 -15.71 -0.05
CA GLY A 29 -41.73 -14.53 0.51
C GLY A 29 -40.88 -13.68 1.45
N ALA A 30 -39.63 -14.07 1.77
CA ALA A 30 -38.69 -13.19 2.44
C ALA A 30 -38.25 -12.03 1.54
N ASP A 31 -38.01 -10.85 2.14
CA ASP A 31 -37.55 -9.68 1.40
C ASP A 31 -36.10 -9.85 0.96
N TYR A 32 -35.85 -9.60 -0.33
CA TYR A 32 -34.53 -9.74 -0.94
C TYR A 32 -33.49 -8.79 -0.34
N ASN A 33 -33.86 -7.52 -0.10
CA ASN A 33 -32.92 -6.51 0.37
C ASN A 33 -32.59 -6.74 1.85
N GLU A 34 -33.56 -7.12 2.66
CA GLU A 34 -33.33 -7.42 4.07
C GLU A 34 -32.55 -8.72 4.27
N THR A 35 -32.76 -9.73 3.42
CA THR A 35 -32.19 -11.07 3.61
C THR A 35 -30.80 -11.22 3.00
N LEU A 36 -30.57 -10.65 1.81
CA LEU A 36 -29.38 -10.98 0.99
C LEU A 36 -28.45 -9.79 0.72
N VAL A 37 -28.91 -8.56 0.90
CA VAL A 37 -28.06 -7.39 0.69
C VAL A 37 -27.33 -7.10 1.99
N TRP A 38 -26.01 -7.26 1.96
CA TRP A 38 -25.15 -6.88 3.08
C TRP A 38 -24.75 -5.41 2.94
N GLU A 39 -24.89 -4.63 4.01
CA GLU A 39 -24.44 -3.24 4.04
C GLU A 39 -23.12 -3.14 4.81
N SER A 40 -22.11 -2.58 4.16
CA SER A 40 -20.79 -2.39 4.77
C SER A 40 -20.80 -1.25 5.80
N PRO A 41 -19.80 -1.17 6.70
CA PRO A 41 -19.67 -0.04 7.63
C PRO A 41 -19.55 1.34 6.96
N GLU A 42 -19.19 1.38 5.67
CA GLU A 42 -19.12 2.57 4.83
C GLU A 42 -20.47 2.94 4.18
N GLY A 43 -21.54 2.16 4.41
CA GLY A 43 -22.84 2.34 3.78
C GLY A 43 -22.94 1.78 2.35
N ILE A 44 -21.99 0.93 1.95
CA ILE A 44 -21.98 0.31 0.61
C ILE A 44 -22.82 -0.96 0.63
N LYS A 45 -23.84 -1.02 -0.23
CA LYS A 45 -24.72 -2.19 -0.37
C LYS A 45 -24.13 -3.22 -1.32
N VAL A 46 -23.73 -4.36 -0.77
CA VAL A 46 -23.18 -5.49 -1.53
C VAL A 46 -24.31 -6.44 -1.90
N ARG A 47 -24.47 -6.65 -3.20
CA ARG A 47 -25.44 -7.60 -3.75
C ARG A 47 -24.89 -9.03 -3.69
N PRO A 48 -25.76 -10.05 -3.56
CA PRO A 48 -25.36 -11.46 -3.59
C PRO A 48 -24.85 -11.93 -4.96
N PHE A 49 -25.12 -11.18 -6.04
CA PHE A 49 -24.58 -11.44 -7.36
C PHE A 49 -24.38 -10.15 -8.16
N TYR A 50 -23.50 -10.21 -9.15
CA TYR A 50 -23.19 -9.15 -10.10
C TYR A 50 -23.28 -9.73 -11.51
N HIS A 51 -23.84 -8.99 -12.47
CA HIS A 51 -24.05 -9.47 -13.84
C HIS A 51 -23.68 -8.42 -14.88
N ARG A 52 -23.15 -8.85 -16.03
CA ARG A 52 -22.56 -7.97 -17.06
C ARG A 52 -23.55 -6.98 -17.70
N ASP A 53 -24.85 -7.26 -17.64
CA ASP A 53 -25.89 -6.38 -18.17
C ASP A 53 -26.24 -5.22 -17.22
N GLU A 54 -25.73 -5.25 -15.98
CA GLU A 54 -25.93 -4.21 -14.96
C GLU A 54 -24.74 -3.25 -14.82
N PHE A 55 -23.60 -3.55 -15.46
CA PHE A 55 -22.38 -2.76 -15.31
C PHE A 55 -21.67 -2.55 -16.64
N ALA A 56 -21.22 -1.32 -16.87
CA ALA A 56 -20.21 -1.05 -17.88
C ALA A 56 -18.82 -1.34 -17.31
N PRO A 57 -17.88 -1.91 -18.10
CA PRO A 57 -16.49 -2.03 -17.69
C PRO A 57 -15.93 -0.63 -17.39
N ALA A 58 -15.37 -0.43 -16.20
CA ALA A 58 -14.62 0.78 -15.89
C ALA A 58 -13.19 0.63 -16.38
N ALA A 59 -12.66 1.63 -17.09
CA ALA A 59 -11.23 1.70 -17.38
C ALA A 59 -10.51 2.10 -16.08
N LEU A 60 -9.87 1.14 -15.42
CA LEU A 60 -9.13 1.38 -14.18
C LEU A 60 -7.65 1.58 -14.50
N SER A 61 -7.00 2.43 -13.71
CA SER A 61 -5.55 2.66 -13.83
C SER A 61 -4.83 1.50 -13.14
N ASP A 62 -4.08 0.75 -13.91
CA ASP A 62 -3.42 -0.46 -13.41
C ASP A 62 -1.94 -0.24 -13.10
N ASN A 63 -1.41 -1.11 -12.25
CA ASN A 63 0.02 -1.22 -12.05
C ASN A 63 0.62 -2.08 -13.17
N GLU A 64 1.60 -1.55 -13.88
CA GLU A 64 2.27 -2.23 -14.99
C GLU A 64 3.35 -3.22 -14.51
N LYS A 65 3.59 -3.32 -13.20
CA LYS A 65 4.68 -4.12 -12.62
C LYS A 65 4.18 -5.06 -11.54
N ALA A 66 4.85 -6.21 -11.42
CA ALA A 66 4.65 -7.12 -10.30
C ALA A 66 5.11 -6.44 -8.99
N PHE A 67 4.40 -6.74 -7.90
CA PHE A 67 4.72 -6.19 -6.58
C PHE A 67 6.13 -6.59 -6.10
N SER A 68 6.75 -5.71 -5.33
CA SER A 68 8.01 -5.99 -4.63
C SER A 68 7.77 -6.42 -3.19
N ILE A 69 8.53 -7.41 -2.72
CA ILE A 69 8.51 -7.88 -1.32
C ILE A 69 9.39 -6.95 -0.47
N CYS A 70 8.79 -6.24 0.48
CA CYS A 70 9.50 -5.31 1.36
C CYS A 70 9.74 -5.88 2.75
N GLN A 71 10.95 -5.65 3.27
CA GLN A 71 11.29 -5.91 4.67
C GLN A 71 11.44 -4.59 5.43
N ASP A 72 10.67 -4.45 6.51
CA ASP A 72 10.82 -3.35 7.46
C ASP A 72 12.00 -3.60 8.40
N ILE A 73 12.82 -2.57 8.63
CA ILE A 73 13.98 -2.59 9.53
C ILE A 73 14.00 -1.31 10.35
N PHE A 74 13.81 -1.43 11.66
CA PHE A 74 14.05 -0.35 12.60
C PHE A 74 15.55 -0.13 12.78
N VAL A 75 16.03 1.10 12.57
CA VAL A 75 17.46 1.44 12.66
C VAL A 75 17.79 1.90 14.07
N PHE A 76 18.34 0.97 14.86
CA PHE A 76 18.82 1.26 16.22
C PHE A 76 20.34 1.11 16.32
N ASP A 77 20.87 -0.03 15.87
CA ASP A 77 22.31 -0.30 15.77
C ASP A 77 22.67 -0.36 14.30
N LEU A 78 23.46 0.61 13.84
CA LEU A 78 23.75 0.83 12.42
C LEU A 78 24.31 -0.42 11.73
N GLU A 79 25.31 -1.07 12.34
CA GLU A 79 25.96 -2.25 11.76
C GLU A 79 25.02 -3.45 11.72
N LYS A 80 24.27 -3.69 12.80
CA LYS A 80 23.28 -4.77 12.84
C LYS A 80 22.13 -4.54 11.86
N SER A 81 21.66 -3.31 11.71
CA SER A 81 20.59 -2.95 10.78
C SER A 81 21.06 -3.09 9.32
N ALA A 82 22.28 -2.65 8.99
CA ALA A 82 22.89 -2.85 7.67
C ALA A 82 23.07 -4.36 7.36
N HIS A 83 23.57 -5.14 8.33
CA HIS A 83 23.70 -6.59 8.18
C HIS A 83 22.33 -7.26 7.95
N ARG A 84 21.30 -6.88 8.73
CA ARG A 84 19.94 -7.42 8.59
C ARG A 84 19.33 -7.10 7.23
N ALA A 85 19.56 -5.89 6.71
CA ALA A 85 19.10 -5.51 5.38
C ALA A 85 19.71 -6.40 4.30
N ASN A 86 21.03 -6.57 4.35
CA ASN A 86 21.76 -7.44 3.42
C ASN A 86 21.31 -8.91 3.51
N ASP A 87 21.12 -9.46 4.71
CA ASP A 87 20.62 -10.83 4.89
C ASP A 87 19.18 -10.98 4.37
N SER A 88 18.33 -9.98 4.59
CA SER A 88 16.94 -9.99 4.13
C SER A 88 16.84 -10.00 2.61
N VAL A 89 17.68 -9.21 1.91
CA VAL A 89 17.76 -9.22 0.43
C VAL A 89 18.25 -10.57 -0.07
N LYS A 90 19.29 -11.15 0.53
CA LYS A 90 19.77 -12.51 0.19
C LYS A 90 18.70 -13.58 0.35
N ARG A 91 17.72 -13.34 1.22
CA ARG A 91 16.60 -14.24 1.52
C ARG A 91 15.30 -13.84 0.82
N GLY A 92 15.38 -13.06 -0.26
CA GLY A 92 14.26 -12.79 -1.16
C GLY A 92 13.48 -11.49 -0.90
N ALA A 93 13.97 -10.60 -0.03
CA ALA A 93 13.43 -9.23 0.00
C ALA A 93 13.87 -8.47 -1.27
N GLU A 94 12.95 -7.81 -1.93
CA GLU A 94 13.16 -7.03 -3.16
C GLU A 94 13.11 -5.51 -2.90
N SER A 95 12.85 -5.14 -1.65
CA SER A 95 12.87 -3.78 -1.15
C SER A 95 13.10 -3.77 0.36
N ILE A 96 13.67 -2.67 0.87
CA ILE A 96 13.86 -2.44 2.31
C ILE A 96 13.21 -1.11 2.68
N ARG A 97 12.45 -1.09 3.78
CA ARG A 97 12.02 0.13 4.45
C ARG A 97 12.78 0.27 5.77
N PHE A 98 13.64 1.28 5.85
CA PHE A 98 14.33 1.66 7.07
C PHE A 98 13.47 2.65 7.84
N ILE A 99 13.19 2.36 9.11
CA ILE A 99 12.58 3.31 10.04
C ILE A 99 13.73 3.99 10.78
N VAL A 100 13.91 5.29 10.54
CA VAL A 100 15.04 6.08 11.01
C VAL A 100 14.54 7.26 11.85
N GLU A 101 14.94 7.29 13.11
CA GLU A 101 14.59 8.37 14.05
C GLU A 101 15.71 9.41 14.21
N ASP A 102 16.94 9.05 13.87
CA ASP A 102 18.13 9.91 13.99
C ASP A 102 18.58 10.39 12.60
N GLU A 103 18.47 11.70 12.34
CA GLU A 103 18.88 12.32 11.07
C GLU A 103 20.40 12.31 10.84
N THR A 104 21.20 12.02 11.88
CA THR A 104 22.67 12.07 11.83
C THR A 104 23.31 10.75 11.44
N ILE A 105 22.52 9.69 11.21
CA ILE A 105 23.04 8.36 10.86
C ILE A 105 23.93 8.38 9.61
N ASP A 106 24.91 7.48 9.60
CA ASP A 106 25.79 7.26 8.46
C ASP A 106 25.08 6.40 7.39
N VAL A 107 24.40 7.09 6.48
CA VAL A 107 23.59 6.48 5.41
C VAL A 107 24.44 5.62 4.46
N ASP A 108 25.68 6.04 4.16
CA ASP A 108 26.59 5.27 3.32
C ASP A 108 26.89 3.90 3.93
N LYS A 109 27.14 3.85 5.25
CA LYS A 109 27.31 2.58 5.97
C LYS A 109 26.02 1.77 6.02
N LEU A 110 24.87 2.40 6.26
CA LEU A 110 23.59 1.69 6.33
C LEU A 110 23.25 0.97 5.02
N LEU A 111 23.55 1.62 3.89
CA LEU A 111 23.27 1.10 2.55
C LEU A 111 24.39 0.24 1.98
N SER A 112 25.51 0.08 2.70
CA SER A 112 26.67 -0.68 2.24
C SER A 112 26.30 -2.15 1.95
N GLY A 113 26.73 -2.64 0.79
CA GLY A 113 26.49 -4.02 0.33
C GLY A 113 25.12 -4.26 -0.33
N LEU A 114 24.17 -3.33 -0.22
CA LEU A 114 22.86 -3.49 -0.86
C LEU A 114 22.94 -3.30 -2.38
N PRO A 115 22.19 -4.09 -3.17
CA PRO A 115 22.13 -3.95 -4.64
C PRO A 115 21.20 -2.80 -5.05
N LEU A 116 21.60 -1.56 -4.75
CA LEU A 116 20.78 -0.34 -4.83
C LEU A 116 20.19 -0.05 -6.22
N GLU A 117 20.82 -0.53 -7.29
CA GLU A 117 20.33 -0.41 -8.67
C GLU A 117 19.08 -1.27 -8.95
N ASN A 118 18.89 -2.35 -8.18
CA ASN A 118 17.86 -3.36 -8.44
C ASN A 118 16.66 -3.24 -7.49
N ILE A 119 16.88 -2.81 -6.25
CA ILE A 119 15.84 -2.76 -5.21
C ILE A 119 15.40 -1.32 -4.93
N ALA A 120 14.16 -1.16 -4.46
CA ALA A 120 13.68 0.11 -3.93
C ALA A 120 14.04 0.22 -2.43
N ILE A 121 14.49 1.40 -2.01
CA ILE A 121 14.74 1.71 -0.60
C ILE A 121 13.77 2.79 -0.14
N PHE A 122 13.14 2.56 1.00
CA PHE A 122 12.29 3.54 1.67
C PHE A 122 12.96 3.95 2.98
N PHE A 123 13.02 5.25 3.24
CA PHE A 123 13.38 5.83 4.52
C PHE A 123 12.12 6.41 5.15
N ASP A 124 11.56 5.69 6.11
CA ASP A 124 10.49 6.15 6.98
C ASP A 124 11.10 7.03 8.08
N VAL A 125 10.79 8.32 8.05
CA VAL A 125 11.46 9.35 8.85
C VAL A 125 10.46 10.27 9.52
N ASP A 126 10.66 10.53 10.82
CA ASP A 126 9.84 11.46 11.61
C ASP A 126 10.52 12.84 11.73
N PHE A 127 11.38 13.23 10.76
CA PHE A 127 12.12 14.49 10.76
C PHE A 127 12.19 15.18 9.38
N LEU A 128 12.43 16.49 9.39
CA LEU A 128 12.59 17.33 8.19
C LEU A 128 14.04 17.82 8.03
N SER A 129 14.87 17.01 7.39
CA SER A 129 16.33 17.23 7.32
C SER A 129 16.86 17.42 5.89
N PRO A 130 17.21 18.66 5.49
CA PRO A 130 17.88 18.94 4.23
C PRO A 130 19.21 18.20 4.07
N ASP A 131 19.99 18.08 5.16
CA ASP A 131 21.30 17.42 5.12
C ASP A 131 21.17 15.91 4.88
N PHE A 132 20.24 15.25 5.57
CA PHE A 132 19.96 13.83 5.37
C PHE A 132 19.49 13.58 3.94
N THR A 133 18.50 14.34 3.46
CA THR A 133 17.93 14.18 2.12
C THR A 133 18.95 14.49 1.02
N ALA A 134 19.82 15.48 1.21
CA ALA A 134 20.91 15.77 0.28
C ALA A 134 21.92 14.61 0.17
N LYS A 135 22.29 13.98 1.30
CA LYS A 135 23.15 12.77 1.30
C LYS A 135 22.48 11.62 0.55
N VAL A 136 21.22 11.33 0.87
CA VAL A 136 20.44 10.27 0.22
C VAL A 136 20.28 10.53 -1.28
N ASN A 137 19.99 11.78 -1.67
CA ASN A 137 19.86 12.21 -3.06
C ASN A 137 21.16 12.02 -3.85
N LYS A 138 22.30 12.35 -3.24
CA LYS A 138 23.63 12.10 -3.82
C LYS A 138 23.88 10.61 -4.03
N ILE A 139 23.61 9.77 -3.03
CA ILE A 139 23.76 8.31 -3.15
C ILE A 139 22.85 7.77 -4.26
N ALA A 140 21.59 8.23 -4.33
CA ALA A 140 20.65 7.83 -5.36
C ALA A 140 21.17 8.18 -6.77
N LYS A 141 21.75 9.37 -6.94
CA LYS A 141 22.39 9.77 -8.18
C LYS A 141 23.60 8.90 -8.53
N ASP A 142 24.54 8.78 -7.59
CA ASP A 142 25.84 8.12 -7.82
C ASP A 142 25.69 6.61 -8.06
N LYS A 143 24.65 6.00 -7.48
CA LYS A 143 24.38 4.56 -7.57
C LYS A 143 23.21 4.21 -8.49
N ASN A 144 22.59 5.21 -9.14
CA ASN A 144 21.36 5.05 -9.91
C ASN A 144 20.26 4.29 -9.13
N ALA A 145 20.09 4.64 -7.86
CA ALA A 145 19.23 3.92 -6.92
C ALA A 145 17.82 4.50 -6.89
N ARG A 146 16.84 3.62 -6.66
CA ARG A 146 15.44 4.01 -6.44
C ARG A 146 15.19 4.19 -4.94
N ILE A 147 15.26 5.44 -4.48
CA ILE A 147 15.11 5.76 -3.05
C ILE A 147 13.94 6.73 -2.84
N TYR A 148 13.19 6.50 -1.76
CA TYR A 148 12.12 7.36 -1.29
C TYR A 148 12.37 7.73 0.18
N CYS A 149 12.33 9.02 0.51
CA CYS A 149 12.19 9.52 1.88
C CYS A 149 10.71 9.81 2.13
N LEU A 150 10.12 9.08 3.07
CA LEU A 150 8.69 9.12 3.37
C LEU A 150 8.40 10.25 4.36
N VAL A 151 8.36 11.48 3.84
CA VAL A 151 8.04 12.65 4.66
C VAL A 151 6.55 12.96 4.56
N ASP A 152 5.87 13.02 5.70
CA ASP A 152 4.42 13.30 5.81
C ASP A 152 4.13 14.22 7.01
N PRO A 153 4.35 15.54 6.94
CA PRO A 153 4.14 16.45 8.07
C PRO A 153 2.69 16.48 8.58
N VAL A 154 1.70 16.30 7.69
CA VAL A 154 0.28 16.20 8.08
C VAL A 154 0.02 14.88 8.80
N GLY A 155 0.60 13.77 8.34
CA GLY A 155 0.56 12.49 9.05
C GLY A 155 1.18 12.56 10.43
N HIS A 156 2.34 13.22 10.57
CA HIS A 156 2.97 13.46 11.87
C HIS A 156 2.06 14.29 12.79
N LEU A 157 1.45 15.37 12.27
CA LEU A 157 0.47 16.16 13.02
C LEU A 157 -0.71 15.31 13.50
N ALA A 158 -1.25 14.45 12.64
CA ALA A 158 -2.38 13.60 12.98
C ALA A 158 -2.01 12.50 14.01
N LYS A 159 -0.77 12.01 13.98
CA LYS A 159 -0.24 10.98 14.89
C LYS A 159 0.04 11.54 16.28
N ASP A 160 0.77 12.65 16.36
CA ASP A 160 1.32 13.18 17.62
C ASP A 160 0.58 14.42 18.15
N GLY A 161 -0.37 14.95 17.38
CA GLY A 161 -1.03 16.23 17.68
C GLY A 161 -0.11 17.44 17.54
N ASN A 162 1.12 17.26 17.06
CA ASN A 162 2.12 18.30 16.85
C ASN A 162 2.77 18.15 15.48
N TRP A 163 3.12 19.28 14.87
CA TRP A 163 3.97 19.30 13.69
C TRP A 163 5.35 18.70 13.97
N ILE A 164 6.09 18.31 12.93
CA ILE A 164 7.46 17.80 13.08
C ILE A 164 8.28 18.88 13.82
N PRO A 165 8.96 18.53 14.94
CA PRO A 165 9.60 19.52 15.80
C PRO A 165 10.72 20.29 15.09
N LYS A 166 10.42 21.51 14.66
CA LYS A 166 11.37 22.42 14.03
C LYS A 166 10.93 23.88 14.23
N SER A 167 11.87 24.81 14.11
CA SER A 167 11.61 26.25 14.33
C SER A 167 10.83 26.94 13.20
N GLY A 168 10.55 26.24 12.09
CA GLY A 168 9.99 26.81 10.87
C GLY A 168 8.67 26.18 10.40
N ASP A 169 8.20 26.65 9.25
CA ASP A 169 7.03 26.11 8.56
C ASP A 169 7.38 24.77 7.89
N ASN A 170 6.70 23.71 8.32
CA ASN A 170 6.89 22.35 7.83
C ASN A 170 6.67 22.23 6.31
N PHE A 171 5.70 22.98 5.74
CA PHE A 171 5.45 22.95 4.30
C PHE A 171 6.54 23.68 3.52
N ALA A 172 7.04 24.81 4.04
CA ALA A 172 8.15 25.53 3.42
C ALA A 172 9.45 24.69 3.41
N ASP A 173 9.69 23.97 4.50
CA ASP A 173 10.82 23.05 4.62
C ASP A 173 10.68 21.86 3.66
N LEU A 174 9.51 21.22 3.61
CA LEU A 174 9.25 20.12 2.68
C LEU A 174 9.35 20.58 1.21
N LYS A 175 8.86 21.78 0.89
CA LYS A 175 9.02 22.40 -0.44
C LYS A 175 10.50 22.55 -0.79
N SER A 176 11.31 23.04 0.14
CA SER A 176 12.76 23.23 -0.06
C SER A 176 13.48 21.89 -0.25
N ILE A 177 13.15 20.88 0.56
CA ILE A 177 13.68 19.52 0.46
C ILE A 177 13.33 18.90 -0.90
N SER A 178 12.06 19.00 -1.31
CA SER A 178 11.58 18.44 -2.57
C SER A 178 12.26 19.10 -3.77
N ALA A 179 12.40 20.43 -3.77
CA ALA A 179 13.09 21.16 -4.82
C ALA A 179 14.58 20.81 -4.93
N ALA A 180 15.25 20.48 -3.81
CA ALA A 180 16.66 20.09 -3.79
C ALA A 180 16.91 18.61 -4.14
N SER A 181 15.85 17.79 -4.21
CA SER A 181 15.93 16.32 -4.29
C SER A 181 15.50 15.78 -5.65
N GLU A 182 16.33 15.97 -6.68
CA GLU A 182 15.99 15.58 -8.06
C GLU A 182 16.02 14.06 -8.33
N HIS A 183 16.63 13.26 -7.46
CA HIS A 183 16.86 11.82 -7.69
C HIS A 183 16.04 10.91 -6.77
N ILE A 184 15.34 11.45 -5.77
CA ILE A 184 14.57 10.67 -4.78
C ILE A 184 13.16 11.21 -4.62
N GLY A 185 12.20 10.34 -4.32
CA GLY A 185 10.87 10.80 -3.90
C GLY A 185 10.93 11.26 -2.44
N THR A 186 10.36 12.42 -2.11
CA THR A 186 10.45 12.99 -0.75
C THR A 186 9.09 13.18 -0.07
N ILE A 187 8.00 12.84 -0.75
CA ILE A 187 6.64 13.08 -0.27
C ILE A 187 5.94 11.75 -0.10
N SER A 188 5.29 11.57 1.04
CA SER A 188 4.42 10.43 1.31
C SER A 188 3.15 10.85 2.01
N ALA A 189 2.12 10.02 1.94
CA ALA A 189 0.96 10.09 2.83
C ALA A 189 0.76 8.74 3.50
N ASP A 190 0.80 8.71 4.82
CA ASP A 190 0.55 7.53 5.62
C ASP A 190 -0.94 7.37 5.96
N GLY A 191 -1.67 6.75 5.03
CA GLY A 191 -3.04 6.31 5.25
C GLY A 191 -3.16 5.17 6.26
N SER A 192 -2.07 4.46 6.59
CA SER A 192 -2.10 3.36 7.54
C SER A 192 -2.44 3.83 8.96
N LEU A 193 -2.03 5.06 9.30
CA LEU A 193 -2.34 5.73 10.56
C LEU A 193 -3.85 5.69 10.84
N TYR A 194 -4.66 6.18 9.90
CA TYR A 194 -6.09 6.34 10.08
C TYR A 194 -6.82 5.02 10.27
N GLN A 195 -6.51 4.02 9.47
CA GLN A 195 -7.17 2.71 9.57
C GLN A 195 -6.84 2.04 10.91
N ASN A 196 -5.58 2.13 11.35
CA ASN A 196 -5.16 1.63 12.65
C ASN A 196 -5.79 2.43 13.81
N ALA A 197 -6.10 3.70 13.60
CA ALA A 197 -6.84 4.56 14.54
C ALA A 197 -8.37 4.36 14.50
N GLY A 198 -8.91 3.51 13.62
CA GLY A 198 -10.33 3.14 13.60
C GLY A 198 -11.08 3.54 12.33
N ALA A 199 -10.46 4.27 11.41
CA ALA A 199 -11.08 4.69 10.16
C ALA A 199 -11.58 3.49 9.32
N ASN A 200 -12.71 3.69 8.66
CA ASN A 200 -13.22 2.77 7.65
C ASN A 200 -12.50 2.95 6.30
N ILE A 201 -12.85 2.14 5.30
CA ILE A 201 -12.13 2.13 4.02
C ILE A 201 -12.26 3.47 3.26
N VAL A 202 -13.45 4.06 3.25
CA VAL A 202 -13.69 5.36 2.60
C VAL A 202 -12.91 6.48 3.29
N GLN A 203 -12.89 6.49 4.62
CA GLN A 203 -12.13 7.46 5.42
C GLN A 203 -10.62 7.33 5.17
N GLN A 204 -10.09 6.11 5.12
CA GLN A 204 -8.68 5.89 4.83
C GLN A 204 -8.30 6.47 3.46
N ILE A 205 -9.10 6.21 2.42
CA ILE A 205 -8.88 6.81 1.09
C ILE A 205 -8.95 8.34 1.19
N ALA A 206 -10.03 8.88 1.77
CA ALA A 206 -10.28 10.31 1.80
C ALA A 206 -9.19 11.09 2.53
N TYR A 207 -8.74 10.62 3.70
CA TYR A 207 -7.69 11.29 4.47
C TYR A 207 -6.33 11.20 3.78
N THR A 208 -6.00 10.04 3.18
CA THR A 208 -4.76 9.89 2.40
C THR A 208 -4.73 10.86 1.21
N LEU A 209 -5.84 10.98 0.48
CA LEU A 209 -5.95 11.90 -0.65
C LEU A 209 -6.01 13.38 -0.22
N ALA A 210 -6.51 13.67 0.98
CA ALA A 210 -6.46 15.01 1.55
C ALA A 210 -5.00 15.45 1.78
N HIS A 211 -4.14 14.56 2.29
CA HIS A 211 -2.70 14.85 2.41
C HIS A 211 -2.09 15.12 1.05
N ALA A 212 -2.36 14.25 0.06
CA ALA A 212 -1.88 14.44 -1.30
C ALA A 212 -2.31 15.80 -1.89
N ASN A 213 -3.58 16.19 -1.70
CA ASN A 213 -4.08 17.48 -2.14
C ASN A 213 -3.34 18.67 -1.48
N GLU A 214 -3.13 18.63 -0.15
CA GLU A 214 -2.37 19.67 0.55
C GLU A 214 -0.93 19.75 0.01
N TYR A 215 -0.28 18.62 -0.24
CA TYR A 215 1.08 18.61 -0.78
C TYR A 215 1.15 19.12 -2.22
N PHE A 216 0.16 18.80 -3.06
CA PHE A 216 0.11 19.31 -4.43
C PHE A 216 -0.14 20.81 -4.50
N ASP A 217 -0.93 21.36 -3.56
CA ASP A 217 -1.16 22.80 -3.46
C ASP A 217 0.10 23.55 -2.98
N LYS A 218 0.85 22.99 -2.03
CA LYS A 218 2.00 23.67 -1.40
C LYS A 218 3.34 23.45 -2.11
N ILE A 219 3.51 22.34 -2.82
CA ILE A 219 4.80 21.93 -3.39
C ILE A 219 4.72 21.96 -4.91
N GLU A 220 5.57 22.78 -5.51
CA GLU A 220 5.65 22.95 -6.95
C GLU A 220 6.50 21.86 -7.60
N ASN A 221 6.20 21.52 -8.86
CA ASN A 221 7.04 20.67 -9.73
C ASN A 221 7.33 19.26 -9.18
N ILE A 222 6.35 18.62 -8.54
CA ILE A 222 6.45 17.22 -8.10
C ILE A 222 6.66 16.32 -9.33
N ASN A 223 7.86 15.78 -9.47
CA ASN A 223 8.29 14.96 -10.62
C ASN A 223 8.64 13.52 -10.22
N LYS A 224 8.54 13.17 -8.95
CA LYS A 224 8.72 11.81 -8.42
C LYS A 224 7.41 11.25 -7.91
N PRO A 225 7.22 9.92 -7.96
CA PRO A 225 6.04 9.30 -7.39
C PRO A 225 5.92 9.61 -5.89
N MET A 226 4.73 10.05 -5.49
CA MET A 226 4.36 10.13 -4.08
C MET A 226 4.09 8.72 -3.55
N VAL A 227 4.61 8.41 -2.36
CA VAL A 227 4.35 7.12 -1.72
C VAL A 227 3.07 7.18 -0.89
N LEU A 228 2.08 6.36 -1.21
CA LEU A 228 0.87 6.19 -0.41
C LEU A 228 1.03 4.94 0.45
N GLN A 229 1.13 5.11 1.76
CA GLN A 229 1.23 3.98 2.69
C GLN A 229 -0.18 3.55 3.12
N MET A 230 -0.57 2.32 2.81
CA MET A 230 -1.95 1.85 2.99
C MET A 230 -1.98 0.62 3.91
N ALA A 231 -2.68 0.72 5.04
CA ALA A 231 -3.01 -0.46 5.84
C ALA A 231 -4.03 -1.34 5.11
N VAL A 232 -3.94 -2.66 5.19
CA VAL A 232 -4.89 -3.61 4.58
C VAL A 232 -5.50 -4.50 5.67
N GLY A 233 -6.83 -4.53 5.76
CA GLY A 233 -7.60 -5.31 6.74
C GLY A 233 -8.22 -6.60 6.17
N THR A 234 -9.22 -7.13 6.87
CA THR A 234 -9.77 -8.48 6.60
C THR A 234 -10.78 -8.58 5.46
N ASN A 235 -11.34 -7.45 5.00
CA ASN A 235 -12.41 -7.48 4.00
C ASN A 235 -11.82 -7.64 2.59
N TYR A 236 -11.50 -8.88 2.23
CA TYR A 236 -10.73 -9.26 1.05
C TYR A 236 -11.05 -8.46 -0.23
N PHE A 237 -12.31 -8.47 -0.68
CA PHE A 237 -12.70 -7.78 -1.92
C PHE A 237 -12.73 -6.26 -1.80
N PHE A 238 -13.12 -5.73 -0.63
CA PHE A 238 -13.10 -4.29 -0.41
C PHE A 238 -11.69 -3.75 -0.35
N GLU A 239 -10.74 -4.51 0.19
CA GLU A 239 -9.34 -4.13 0.24
C GLU A 239 -8.72 -4.10 -1.16
N ILE A 240 -9.05 -5.08 -2.02
CA ILE A 240 -8.71 -5.05 -3.44
C ILE A 240 -9.29 -3.80 -4.09
N ALA A 241 -10.59 -3.56 -3.94
CA ALA A 241 -11.27 -2.40 -4.51
C ALA A 241 -10.70 -1.06 -4.01
N LYS A 242 -10.31 -0.99 -2.73
CA LYS A 242 -9.74 0.20 -2.09
C LYS A 242 -8.44 0.63 -2.76
N LEU A 243 -7.50 -0.31 -2.96
CA LEU A 243 -6.20 0.02 -3.54
C LEU A 243 -6.32 0.46 -5.01
N ARG A 244 -7.29 -0.09 -5.74
CA ARG A 244 -7.62 0.33 -7.11
C ARG A 244 -8.27 1.72 -7.15
N ALA A 245 -9.21 1.95 -6.22
CA ALA A 245 -9.90 3.23 -6.08
C ALA A 245 -8.93 4.35 -5.70
N VAL A 246 -8.04 4.14 -4.73
CA VAL A 246 -7.08 5.19 -4.30
C VAL A 246 -6.13 5.58 -5.42
N ARG A 247 -5.66 4.64 -6.25
CA ARG A 247 -4.81 4.95 -7.41
C ARG A 247 -5.56 5.79 -8.45
N SER A 248 -6.79 5.41 -8.75
CA SER A 248 -7.63 6.12 -9.73
C SER A 248 -7.97 7.54 -9.25
N LEU A 249 -8.33 7.69 -7.98
CA LEU A 249 -8.64 8.98 -7.38
C LEU A 249 -7.40 9.86 -7.21
N TYR A 250 -6.26 9.28 -6.86
CA TYR A 250 -4.97 10.00 -6.83
C TYR A 250 -4.66 10.59 -8.20
N ASN A 251 -4.75 9.79 -9.28
CA ASN A 251 -4.48 10.25 -10.64
C ASN A 251 -5.47 11.35 -11.08
N LEU A 252 -6.72 11.28 -10.63
CA LEU A 252 -7.71 12.32 -10.88
C LEU A 252 -7.30 13.65 -10.24
N ILE A 253 -6.89 13.64 -8.97
CA ILE A 253 -6.43 14.84 -8.26
C ILE A 253 -5.12 15.35 -8.86
N ALA A 254 -4.13 14.48 -9.08
CA ALA A 254 -2.82 14.83 -9.63
C ALA A 254 -2.94 15.53 -11.00
N LYS A 255 -3.89 15.09 -11.84
CA LYS A 255 -4.17 15.70 -13.14
C LYS A 255 -4.59 17.17 -13.04
N GLU A 256 -5.36 17.56 -12.02
CA GLU A 256 -5.78 18.95 -11.82
C GLU A 256 -4.60 19.87 -11.48
N TYR A 257 -3.55 19.34 -10.85
CA TYR A 257 -2.30 20.05 -10.58
C TYR A 257 -1.24 19.90 -11.69
N GLY A 258 -1.58 19.23 -12.80
CA GLY A 258 -0.63 18.96 -13.90
C GLY A 258 0.49 17.98 -13.54
N ILE A 259 0.34 17.23 -12.45
CA ILE A 259 1.31 16.24 -11.99
C ILE A 259 1.13 14.96 -12.81
N THR A 260 2.21 14.54 -13.49
CA THR A 260 2.24 13.32 -14.30
C THR A 260 2.93 12.15 -13.61
N ALA A 261 3.62 12.42 -12.49
CA ALA A 261 4.15 11.38 -11.64
C ALA A 261 2.97 10.62 -11.00
N GLY A 262 2.84 9.33 -11.30
CA GLY A 262 1.87 8.46 -10.63
C GLY A 262 2.21 8.26 -9.14
N CYS A 263 1.41 7.47 -8.44
CA CYS A 263 1.71 7.10 -7.06
C CYS A 263 2.40 5.73 -6.94
N HIS A 264 3.12 5.56 -5.82
CA HIS A 264 3.65 4.28 -5.37
C HIS A 264 2.88 3.82 -4.14
N ILE A 265 2.13 2.73 -4.22
CA ILE A 265 1.36 2.18 -3.11
C ILE A 265 2.23 1.19 -2.33
N LEU A 266 2.57 1.55 -1.09
CA LEU A 266 3.20 0.68 -0.12
C LEU A 266 2.13 0.12 0.82
N ALA A 267 1.78 -1.15 0.67
CA ALA A 267 0.73 -1.79 1.46
C ALA A 267 1.32 -2.58 2.64
N THR A 268 0.67 -2.50 3.80
CA THR A 268 1.03 -3.27 4.99
C THR A 268 -0.24 -3.80 5.67
N PRO A 269 -0.28 -5.05 6.16
CA PRO A 269 -1.37 -5.52 6.98
C PRO A 269 -1.68 -4.61 8.17
N SER A 270 -2.96 -4.41 8.46
CA SER A 270 -3.42 -3.64 9.62
C SER A 270 -2.97 -4.29 10.92
N LYS A 271 -2.67 -3.49 11.95
CA LYS A 271 -2.45 -4.00 13.32
C LYS A 271 -3.76 -4.19 14.09
N ARG A 272 -4.83 -3.50 13.68
CA ARG A 272 -6.11 -3.41 14.40
C ARG A 272 -6.84 -4.75 14.59
N ASN A 273 -6.66 -5.68 13.66
CA ASN A 273 -7.31 -6.99 13.69
C ASN A 273 -6.39 -8.12 14.18
N LYS A 274 -5.18 -7.79 14.66
CA LYS A 274 -4.23 -8.77 15.18
C LYS A 274 -4.50 -9.05 16.64
N THR A 275 -4.35 -10.30 17.04
CA THR A 275 -4.75 -10.78 18.38
C THR A 275 -3.55 -11.21 19.20
N LEU A 276 -3.57 -10.89 20.51
CA LEU A 276 -2.58 -11.36 21.49
C LEU A 276 -2.81 -12.84 21.82
N TYR A 277 -4.08 -13.20 21.98
CA TYR A 277 -4.51 -14.57 22.15
C TYR A 277 -4.56 -15.27 20.81
N ASP A 278 -4.11 -16.53 20.81
CA ASP A 278 -3.99 -17.36 19.61
C ASP A 278 -3.31 -16.62 18.45
N TYR A 279 -2.15 -16.04 18.76
CA TYR A 279 -1.39 -15.19 17.83
C TYR A 279 -0.99 -15.91 16.54
N ASN A 280 -0.97 -17.24 16.51
CA ASN A 280 -0.69 -18.01 15.29
C ASN A 280 -1.73 -17.74 14.20
N VAL A 281 -2.97 -17.42 14.58
CA VAL A 281 -4.04 -17.03 13.65
C VAL A 281 -3.71 -15.72 12.93
N ASN A 282 -2.82 -14.88 13.47
CA ASN A 282 -2.34 -13.70 12.76
C ASN A 282 -1.65 -14.07 11.44
N MET A 283 -1.02 -15.24 11.32
CA MET A 283 -0.48 -15.72 10.05
C MET A 283 -1.56 -15.93 8.99
N LEU A 284 -2.74 -16.43 9.39
CA LEU A 284 -3.87 -16.61 8.46
C LEU A 284 -4.42 -15.25 8.01
N ARG A 285 -4.51 -14.29 8.93
CA ARG A 285 -4.96 -12.91 8.64
C ARG A 285 -4.01 -12.22 7.67
N THR A 286 -2.71 -12.25 7.95
CA THR A 286 -1.71 -11.60 7.09
C THR A 286 -1.63 -12.22 5.71
N THR A 287 -1.92 -13.51 5.57
CA THR A 287 -1.97 -14.18 4.25
C THR A 287 -3.07 -13.56 3.38
N THR A 288 -4.31 -13.45 3.89
CA THR A 288 -5.43 -12.90 3.09
C THR A 288 -5.29 -11.40 2.85
N GLU A 289 -4.72 -10.67 3.81
CA GLU A 289 -4.40 -9.25 3.68
C GLU A 289 -3.33 -9.00 2.61
N CYS A 290 -2.24 -9.78 2.61
CA CYS A 290 -1.20 -9.67 1.59
C CYS A 290 -1.73 -10.07 0.21
N MET A 291 -2.57 -11.12 0.11
CA MET A 291 -3.24 -11.46 -1.13
C MET A 291 -4.08 -10.29 -1.66
N SER A 292 -4.87 -9.65 -0.78
CA SER A 292 -5.70 -8.50 -1.15
C SER A 292 -4.85 -7.31 -1.59
N ALA A 293 -3.70 -7.09 -0.93
CA ALA A 293 -2.76 -6.04 -1.29
C ALA A 293 -2.18 -6.25 -2.70
N VAL A 294 -1.74 -7.48 -3.00
CA VAL A 294 -1.17 -7.84 -4.30
C VAL A 294 -2.22 -7.74 -5.40
N LEU A 295 -3.40 -8.34 -5.20
CA LEU A 295 -4.48 -8.32 -6.19
C LEU A 295 -5.10 -6.93 -6.37
N GLY A 296 -5.02 -6.07 -5.36
CA GLY A 296 -5.40 -4.66 -5.43
C GLY A 296 -4.39 -3.77 -6.16
N GLY A 297 -3.25 -4.32 -6.60
CA GLY A 297 -2.24 -3.60 -7.37
C GLY A 297 -1.28 -2.74 -6.53
N ALA A 298 -0.98 -3.14 -5.29
CA ALA A 298 0.10 -2.51 -4.52
C ALA A 298 1.45 -2.67 -5.23
N ASP A 299 2.25 -1.60 -5.26
CA ASP A 299 3.60 -1.62 -5.84
C ASP A 299 4.59 -2.36 -4.95
N THR A 300 4.40 -2.24 -3.63
CA THR A 300 5.25 -2.86 -2.63
C THR A 300 4.41 -3.35 -1.47
N VAL A 301 4.68 -4.56 -1.00
CA VAL A 301 3.98 -5.15 0.13
C VAL A 301 4.99 -5.48 1.22
N ALA A 302 4.80 -4.87 2.39
CA ALA A 302 5.53 -5.19 3.61
C ALA A 302 4.61 -5.98 4.53
N ASN A 303 4.95 -7.25 4.80
CA ASN A 303 4.12 -8.10 5.64
C ASN A 303 4.46 -7.94 7.13
N LEU A 304 3.45 -8.10 7.99
CA LEU A 304 3.57 -8.01 9.43
C LEU A 304 3.92 -9.38 10.04
N PRO A 305 4.93 -9.48 10.92
CA PRO A 305 5.15 -10.69 11.72
C PRO A 305 3.91 -11.03 12.57
N TYR A 306 3.68 -12.33 12.79
CA TYR A 306 2.52 -12.80 13.56
C TYR A 306 2.53 -12.31 15.02
N ASP A 307 3.69 -11.95 15.54
CA ASP A 307 3.97 -11.51 16.90
C ASP A 307 4.17 -9.99 17.05
N ALA A 308 3.98 -9.22 15.97
CA ALA A 308 4.35 -7.82 15.89
C ALA A 308 3.63 -6.87 16.88
N ILE A 309 2.53 -7.31 17.50
CA ILE A 309 1.79 -6.50 18.49
C ILE A 309 2.27 -6.71 19.93
N TYR A 310 3.12 -7.71 20.20
CA TYR A 310 3.56 -8.03 21.57
C TYR A 310 5.03 -8.43 21.72
N HIS A 311 5.75 -8.67 20.61
CA HIS A 311 7.19 -8.90 20.63
C HIS A 311 7.93 -7.84 19.83
N LYS A 312 9.18 -7.59 20.25
CA LYS A 312 10.15 -6.89 19.41
C LYS A 312 10.52 -7.77 18.21
N SER A 313 11.00 -7.11 17.16
CA SER A 313 11.42 -7.76 15.92
C SER A 313 12.44 -8.86 16.19
N ASN A 314 12.20 -10.04 15.61
CA ASN A 314 13.03 -11.22 15.72
C ASN A 314 13.08 -11.95 14.38
N GLU A 315 14.15 -12.73 14.16
CA GLU A 315 14.42 -13.39 12.88
C GLU A 315 13.30 -14.36 12.49
N PHE A 316 12.73 -15.09 13.46
CA PHE A 316 11.71 -16.09 13.16
C PHE A 316 10.42 -15.45 12.63
N GLY A 317 9.90 -14.43 13.32
CA GLY A 317 8.71 -13.69 12.90
C GLY A 317 8.91 -12.99 11.56
N GLU A 318 10.04 -12.31 11.37
CA GLU A 318 10.40 -11.64 10.11
C GLU A 318 10.56 -12.64 8.94
N ARG A 319 11.13 -13.81 9.19
CA ARG A 319 11.27 -14.87 8.18
C ARG A 319 9.91 -15.42 7.77
N ILE A 320 9.00 -15.66 8.71
CA ILE A 320 7.66 -16.16 8.40
C ILE A 320 6.88 -15.13 7.58
N SER A 321 6.90 -13.85 7.96
CA SER A 321 6.17 -12.80 7.21
C SER A 321 6.70 -12.65 5.79
N ARG A 322 8.02 -12.68 5.58
CA ARG A 322 8.62 -12.65 4.24
C ARG A 322 8.29 -13.92 3.43
N ASN A 323 8.36 -15.10 4.04
CA ASN A 323 8.05 -16.36 3.36
C ASN A 323 6.60 -16.42 2.86
N GLN A 324 5.63 -15.85 3.59
CA GLN A 324 4.26 -15.75 3.10
C GLN A 324 4.19 -15.02 1.76
N LEU A 325 4.90 -13.89 1.61
CA LEU A 325 4.96 -13.15 0.35
C LEU A 325 5.70 -13.93 -0.75
N LEU A 326 6.79 -14.63 -0.40
CA LEU A 326 7.53 -15.47 -1.34
C LEU A 326 6.66 -16.62 -1.88
N ILE A 327 5.86 -17.27 -1.03
CA ILE A 327 4.93 -18.33 -1.45
C ILE A 327 3.86 -17.74 -2.39
N LEU A 328 3.27 -16.60 -2.04
CA LEU A 328 2.29 -15.93 -2.92
C LEU A 328 2.90 -15.61 -4.28
N LYS A 329 4.14 -15.12 -4.29
CA LYS A 329 4.83 -14.73 -5.52
C LYS A 329 5.23 -15.94 -6.37
N HIS A 330 5.97 -16.89 -5.80
CA HIS A 330 6.67 -17.93 -6.55
C HIS A 330 5.92 -19.25 -6.67
N GLU A 331 5.03 -19.56 -5.72
CA GLU A 331 4.28 -20.82 -5.72
C GLU A 331 2.81 -20.61 -6.12
N SER A 332 2.22 -19.47 -5.76
CA SER A 332 0.87 -19.10 -6.18
C SER A 332 0.84 -18.29 -7.48
N TYR A 333 2.00 -17.91 -8.03
CA TYR A 333 2.16 -17.22 -9.30
C TYR A 333 1.50 -15.83 -9.39
N PHE A 334 1.42 -15.11 -8.26
CA PHE A 334 0.81 -13.78 -8.21
C PHE A 334 1.65 -12.71 -8.94
N ASP A 335 2.81 -13.07 -9.50
CA ASP A 335 3.63 -12.22 -10.36
C ASP A 335 3.38 -12.41 -11.87
N LYS A 336 2.56 -13.39 -12.28
CA LYS A 336 2.41 -13.76 -13.69
C LYS A 336 1.33 -12.99 -14.44
N VAL A 337 0.28 -12.58 -13.75
CA VAL A 337 -0.83 -11.82 -14.34
C VAL A 337 -0.93 -10.51 -13.59
N LEU A 338 -0.76 -9.42 -14.32
CA LEU A 338 -1.05 -8.09 -13.81
C LEU A 338 -2.57 -7.95 -13.68
N ASN A 339 -3.03 -7.48 -12.52
CA ASN A 339 -4.44 -7.21 -12.24
C ASN A 339 -5.37 -8.40 -12.54
N ALA A 340 -5.12 -9.55 -11.90
CA ALA A 340 -5.94 -10.75 -12.06
C ALA A 340 -7.40 -10.61 -11.57
N ALA A 341 -7.76 -9.48 -10.96
CA ALA A 341 -9.11 -9.18 -10.48
C ALA A 341 -10.00 -8.49 -11.53
N ASP A 342 -9.44 -8.10 -12.68
CA ASP A 342 -10.20 -7.67 -13.88
C ASP A 342 -10.54 -8.83 -14.81
#